data_AF-A0AAN8FLC2-F1
#
_entry.id   AF-A0AAN8FLC2-F1
#
_cell.length_a   1.000
_cell.length_b   1.000
_cell.length_c   1.000
_cell.angle_alpha   90.00
_cell.angle_beta   90.00
_cell.angle_gamma   90.00
#
_symmetry.space_group_name_H-M   'P 1'
#
loop_
_entity.id
_entity.type
_entity.pdbx_description
1 polymer ?
#
loop_
_entity_poly.entity_id
_entity_poly.type
_entity_poly.pdbx_seq_one_letter_code
_entity_poly.pdbx_strand_id
1 'polypeptide(L)'
;MLPFFLIGSAAAILTNVSEPLPVQPDNYGYAYAVDFSAQGSASVFSCLKASRYDTVFLRVYDPRGWGQFDVSAVSNIRQAFSARLGVEVYMTPRLQGTK
;
A
#
# COMPACT_ATOMS: atom_id res chain seq x y z
N MET A 1 -58.08 10.31 16.94
CA MET A 1 -57.32 10.08 18.19
C MET A 1 -56.75 8.68 18.08
N LEU A 2 -55.42 8.53 18.22
CA LEU A 2 -54.56 7.48 17.63
C LEU A 2 -54.84 6.03 18.05
N PRO A 3 -54.52 5.04 17.19
CA PRO A 3 -53.94 3.78 17.64
C PRO A 3 -52.41 3.86 17.61
N PHE A 4 -51.82 3.53 18.76
CA PHE A 4 -50.39 3.33 19.00
C PHE A 4 -49.87 2.18 18.10
N PHE A 5 -48.99 2.47 17.14
CA PHE A 5 -48.18 1.45 16.48
C PHE A 5 -46.92 1.20 17.32
N LEU A 6 -46.78 -0.03 17.82
CA LEU A 6 -45.55 -0.55 18.41
C LEU A 6 -44.48 -0.62 17.32
N ILE A 7 -43.50 0.28 17.34
CA ILE A 7 -42.29 0.16 16.53
C ILE A 7 -41.28 -0.64 17.36
N GLY A 8 -41.32 -1.97 17.20
CA GLY A 8 -40.25 -2.85 17.66
C GLY A 8 -38.98 -2.50 16.88
N SER A 9 -38.02 -1.86 17.54
CA SER A 9 -36.70 -1.58 16.95
C SER A 9 -35.83 -2.82 17.08
N ALA A 10 -35.77 -3.64 16.04
CA ALA A 10 -34.72 -4.64 15.91
C ALA A 10 -33.44 -3.92 15.49
N ALA A 11 -32.53 -3.72 16.44
CA ALA A 11 -31.16 -3.32 16.14
C ALA A 11 -30.49 -4.49 15.40
N ALA A 12 -30.42 -4.42 14.07
CA ALA A 12 -29.60 -5.32 13.28
C ALA A 12 -28.13 -5.00 13.58
N ILE A 13 -27.47 -5.87 14.35
CA ILE A 13 -26.02 -5.83 14.54
C ILE A 13 -25.41 -6.17 13.17
N LEU A 14 -24.78 -5.17 12.53
CA LEU A 14 -23.94 -5.37 11.34
C LEU A 14 -22.67 -6.10 11.77
N THR A 15 -22.74 -7.43 11.94
CA THR A 15 -21.53 -8.26 11.89
C THR A 15 -21.14 -8.36 10.42
N ASN A 16 -20.39 -7.38 9.91
CA ASN A 16 -19.62 -7.58 8.70
C ASN A 16 -18.52 -8.58 9.03
N VAL A 17 -18.85 -9.87 9.06
CA VAL A 17 -17.85 -10.92 8.92
C VAL A 17 -17.30 -10.70 7.53
N SER A 18 -16.03 -10.32 7.42
CA SER A 18 -15.34 -10.30 6.14
C SER A 18 -15.40 -11.73 5.61
N GLU A 19 -16.31 -11.99 4.68
CA GLU A 19 -16.26 -13.22 3.91
C GLU A 19 -14.87 -13.27 3.26
N PRO A 20 -14.18 -14.42 3.28
CA PRO A 20 -12.95 -14.54 2.54
C PRO A 20 -13.27 -14.17 1.09
N LEU A 21 -12.44 -13.31 0.51
CA LEU A 21 -12.59 -12.95 -0.90
C LEU A 21 -12.74 -14.25 -1.70
N PRO A 22 -13.74 -14.35 -2.60
CA PRO A 22 -13.90 -15.54 -3.42
C PRO A 22 -12.56 -15.85 -4.06
N VAL A 23 -12.10 -17.11 -3.91
CA VAL A 23 -10.89 -17.61 -4.57
C VAL A 23 -11.16 -17.52 -6.07
N GLN A 24 -10.72 -16.42 -6.67
CA GLN A 24 -10.73 -16.26 -8.11
C GLN A 24 -9.80 -17.34 -8.67
N PRO A 25 -10.15 -18.00 -9.79
CA PRO A 25 -9.21 -18.88 -10.46
C PRO A 25 -8.02 -18.01 -10.84
N ASP A 26 -6.93 -18.19 -10.10
CA ASP A 26 -5.75 -17.38 -10.25
C ASP A 26 -5.15 -17.67 -11.62
N ASN A 27 -5.43 -16.78 -12.57
CA ASN A 27 -4.49 -16.51 -13.63
C ASN A 27 -3.31 -15.83 -12.93
N TYR A 28 -2.39 -16.61 -12.36
CA TYR A 28 -1.14 -16.11 -11.79
C TYR A 28 -0.26 -15.60 -12.95
N GLY A 29 -0.68 -14.49 -13.55
CA GLY A 29 0.15 -13.69 -14.40
C GLY A 29 1.27 -13.08 -13.57
N TYR A 30 2.44 -12.94 -14.17
CA TYR A 30 3.50 -12.14 -13.58
C TYR A 30 3.16 -10.66 -13.76
N ALA A 31 3.42 -9.86 -12.73
CA ALA A 31 3.36 -8.41 -12.79
C ALA A 31 4.77 -7.83 -12.78
N TYR A 32 4.95 -6.66 -13.39
CA TYR A 32 6.24 -5.97 -13.39
C TYR A 32 6.33 -4.99 -12.22
N ALA A 33 7.48 -4.97 -11.56
CA ALA A 33 7.79 -4.02 -10.50
C ALA A 33 9.22 -3.47 -10.63
N VAL A 34 9.47 -2.34 -9.99
CA VAL A 34 10.80 -1.70 -9.89
C VAL A 34 11.06 -1.27 -8.45
N ASP A 35 12.31 -1.33 -8.01
CA ASP A 35 12.72 -0.76 -6.74
C ASP A 35 13.31 0.65 -6.92
N PHE A 36 13.08 1.52 -5.93
CA PHE A 36 13.58 2.89 -5.90
C PHE A 36 14.25 3.17 -4.54
N SER A 37 15.51 3.60 -4.62
CA SER A 37 16.29 4.12 -3.49
C SER A 37 16.64 5.61 -3.64
N ALA A 38 16.20 6.23 -4.74
CA ALA A 38 16.41 7.64 -5.04
C ALA A 38 15.08 8.42 -5.07
N GLN A 39 15.17 9.75 -5.01
CA GLN A 39 14.01 10.62 -5.15
C GLN A 39 13.40 10.49 -6.56
N GLY A 40 12.15 10.03 -6.63
CA GLY A 40 11.35 10.04 -7.84
C GLY A 40 10.52 11.31 -7.97
N SER A 41 10.09 11.62 -9.19
CA SER A 41 9.13 12.69 -9.50
C SER A 41 7.79 12.10 -9.96
N ALA A 42 6.74 12.92 -10.01
CA ALA A 42 5.42 12.48 -10.40
C ALA A 42 5.43 11.94 -11.84
N SER A 43 6.19 12.58 -12.73
CA SER A 43 6.35 12.13 -14.11
C SER A 43 7.01 10.75 -14.21
N VAL A 44 7.97 10.43 -13.32
CA VAL A 44 8.59 9.10 -13.28
C VAL A 44 7.56 8.04 -12.91
N PHE A 45 6.78 8.25 -11.84
CA PHE A 45 5.77 7.28 -11.43
C PHE A 45 4.61 7.15 -12.43
N SER A 46 4.18 8.25 -13.05
CA SER A 46 3.21 8.19 -14.16
C SER A 46 3.76 7.43 -15.37
N CYS A 47 5.05 7.60 -15.70
CA CYS A 47 5.70 6.86 -16.77
C CYS A 47 5.71 5.35 -16.47
N LEU A 48 6.10 4.95 -15.26
CA LEU A 48 6.08 3.54 -14.85
C LEU A 48 4.69 2.92 -15.00
N LYS A 49 3.64 3.63 -14.56
CA LYS A 49 2.26 3.12 -14.74
C LYS A 49 1.87 3.00 -16.21
N ALA A 50 2.22 4.00 -17.03
CA ALA A 50 1.98 3.96 -18.48
C ALA A 50 2.75 2.81 -19.16
N SER A 51 3.93 2.48 -18.65
CA SER A 51 4.78 1.35 -19.08
C SER A 51 4.37 0.00 -18.50
N ARG A 52 3.17 -0.13 -17.91
CA ARG A 52 2.60 -1.38 -17.38
C ARG A 52 3.36 -1.98 -16.18
N TYR A 53 4.05 -1.15 -15.40
CA TYR A 53 4.43 -1.54 -14.05
C TYR A 53 3.22 -1.44 -13.14
N ASP A 54 3.06 -2.44 -12.27
CA ASP A 54 1.93 -2.52 -11.34
C ASP A 54 2.30 -2.04 -9.95
N THR A 55 3.54 -2.28 -9.52
CA THR A 55 4.02 -2.01 -8.16
C THR A 55 5.41 -1.41 -8.15
N VAL A 56 5.71 -0.57 -7.16
CA VAL A 56 7.07 -0.10 -6.86
C VAL A 56 7.48 -0.48 -5.45
N PHE A 57 8.75 -0.87 -5.28
CA PHE A 57 9.37 -1.14 -3.99
C PHE A 57 10.19 0.08 -3.57
N LEU A 58 9.78 0.77 -2.52
CA LEU A 58 10.41 2.02 -2.09
C LEU A 58 11.28 1.79 -0.86
N ARG A 59 12.54 2.22 -0.91
CA ARG A 59 13.38 2.21 0.28
C ARG A 59 12.83 3.20 1.30
N VAL A 60 12.58 2.73 2.51
CA VAL A 60 12.15 3.57 3.64
C VAL A 60 13.21 3.69 4.73
N TYR A 61 14.19 2.78 4.74
CA TYR A 61 15.36 2.85 5.62
C TYR A 61 16.64 2.79 4.81
N ASP A 62 17.44 3.84 4.95
CA ASP A 62 18.71 4.05 4.29
C ASP A 62 19.86 3.59 5.19
N PRO A 63 20.78 2.73 4.70
CA PRO A 63 21.86 2.18 5.52
C PRO A 63 23.02 3.15 5.76
N ARG A 64 23.04 4.34 5.13
CA ARG A 64 24.12 5.32 5.24
C ARG A 64 24.28 5.80 6.68
N GLY A 65 25.53 6.08 7.07
CA GLY A 65 25.86 6.53 8.43
C GLY A 65 25.53 5.47 9.49
N TRP A 66 24.67 5.82 10.45
CA TRP A 66 24.17 4.89 11.48
C TRP A 66 22.90 4.15 11.07
N GLY A 67 22.50 4.30 9.80
CA GLY A 67 21.19 3.92 9.32
C GLY A 67 20.15 4.97 9.72
N GLN A 68 19.27 5.32 8.80
CA GLN A 68 18.36 6.44 8.97
C GLN A 68 17.11 6.26 8.12
N PHE A 69 16.07 7.03 8.43
CA PHE A 69 14.90 7.14 7.56
C PHE A 69 15.31 7.69 6.19
N ASP A 70 14.82 7.08 5.10
CA ASP A 70 15.05 7.60 3.76
C ASP A 70 14.16 8.83 3.55
N VAL A 71 14.79 10.01 3.45
CA VAL A 71 14.08 11.30 3.32
C VAL A 71 13.18 11.38 2.09
N SER A 72 13.46 10.58 1.05
CA SER A 72 12.66 10.54 -0.17
C SER A 72 11.41 9.66 -0.05
N ALA A 73 11.32 8.81 0.98
CA ALA A 73 10.30 7.79 1.13
C ALA A 73 8.88 8.36 1.09
N VAL A 74 8.57 9.35 1.93
CA VAL A 74 7.22 9.94 2.00
C VAL A 74 6.79 10.52 0.66
N SER A 75 7.71 11.26 0.02
CA SER A 75 7.47 11.87 -1.29
C SER A 75 7.23 10.81 -2.37
N ASN A 76 8.05 9.76 -2.40
CA ASN A 76 7.90 8.67 -3.35
C ASN A 76 6.60 7.88 -3.14
N ILE A 77 6.24 7.57 -1.90
CA ILE A 77 4.98 6.87 -1.56
C ILE A 77 3.78 7.67 -2.07
N ARG A 78 3.73 8.98 -1.79
CA ARG A 78 2.63 9.84 -2.22
C ARG A 78 2.52 9.89 -3.75
N GLN A 79 3.64 10.07 -4.43
CA GLN A 79 3.66 10.19 -5.89
C GLN A 79 3.32 8.85 -6.59
N ALA A 80 3.83 7.73 -6.09
CA ALA A 80 3.50 6.41 -6.60
C ALA A 80 2.01 6.08 -6.41
N PHE A 81 1.47 6.37 -5.23
CA PHE A 81 0.04 6.22 -4.94
C PHE A 81 -0.81 7.10 -5.86
N SER A 82 -0.46 8.38 -6.03
CA SER A 82 -1.14 9.28 -6.97
C SER A 82 -1.09 8.80 -8.42
N ALA A 83 -0.02 8.09 -8.82
CA ALA A 83 0.12 7.46 -10.12
C ALA A 83 -0.61 6.11 -10.27
N ARG A 84 -1.32 5.64 -9.23
CA ARG A 84 -2.02 4.35 -9.20
C ARG A 84 -1.11 3.13 -9.35
N LEU A 85 0.10 3.22 -8.80
CA LEU A 85 0.98 2.08 -8.59
C LEU A 85 0.69 1.47 -7.20
N GLY A 86 0.78 0.14 -7.11
CA GLY A 86 0.98 -0.54 -5.82
C GLY A 86 2.29 -0.05 -5.19
N VAL A 87 2.31 0.01 -3.86
CA VAL A 87 3.48 0.49 -3.12
C VAL A 87 3.84 -0.55 -2.08
N GLU A 88 5.01 -1.14 -2.26
CA GLU A 88 5.68 -1.96 -1.27
C GLU A 88 6.88 -1.18 -0.72
N VAL A 89 7.26 -1.47 0.52
CA VAL A 89 8.39 -0.78 1.16
C VAL A 89 9.46 -1.77 1.57
N TYR A 90 10.71 -1.36 1.47
CA TYR A 90 11.84 -2.16 1.94
C TYR A 90 12.79 -1.35 2.80
N MET A 91 13.55 -2.07 3.61
CA MET A 91 14.58 -1.52 4.46
C MET A 91 15.91 -2.17 4.07
N THR A 92 16.97 -1.37 4.00
CA THR A 92 18.33 -1.91 3.96
C THR A 92 18.93 -1.73 5.36
N PRO A 93 18.76 -2.70 6.28
CA PRO A 93 19.18 -2.51 7.66
C PRO A 93 20.70 -2.40 7.74
N ARG A 94 21.18 -1.53 8.63
CA ARG A 94 22.58 -1.53 9.06
C ARG A 94 22.72 -2.48 10.24
N LEU A 95 23.24 -3.68 10.00
CA LEU A 95 23.49 -4.65 11.06
C LEU A 95 24.53 -4.07 12.03
N GLN A 96 24.10 -3.83 13.27
CA GLN A 96 24.98 -3.46 14.37
C GLN A 96 24.94 -4.61 15.37
N GLY A 97 25.97 -5.44 15.35
CA GLY A 97 26.13 -6.52 16.31
C GLY A 97 26.94 -6.02 17.51
N THR A 98 26.34 -6.00 18.69
CA THR A 98 27.07 -6.18 19.94
C THR A 98 26.63 -7.51 20.52
N LYS A 99 27.62 -8.34 20.86
CA LYS A 99 27.41 -9.70 21.37
C LYS A 99 26.58 -9.72 22.64
#